data_AF-A9AW71-F1
#
_entry.id   AF-A9AW71-F1
#
_cell.length_a   1.000
_cell.length_b   1.000
_cell.length_c   1.000
_cell.angle_alpha   90.00
_cell.angle_beta   90.00
_cell.angle_gamma   90.00
#
_symmetry.space_group_name_H-M   'P 1'
#
loop_
_entity.id
_entity.type
_entity.pdbx_description
1 polymer ?
#
loop_
_entity_poly.entity_id
_entity_poly.type
_entity_poly.pdbx_seq_one_letter_code
_entity_poly.pdbx_strand_id
1 'polypeptide(L)'
;MRTFMTNLADFLISNGLLPQAQGLTDAEITMVTAHVPCPIPAAYHAFLHTFGGSDTSRWCGGDDLGIAGVMAAHDVHQHMIHDGPMDWLGDPMVIPIMQYAGYTLYYLRADMGDDPPVLSVVLGDAPPPIAPTTEDSAFSRWVQDYALASIPNPTRHKTSRALLEQAWEVEAILAHTVQYRRFRDDVYRNATSHGIVPTPQAFMHTWAAIFCQTDLYHAMRARNMPIPFGWAYPPAEAADTHE
;
A
#
# COMPACT_ATOMS: atom_id res chain seq x y z
N MET A 1 -3.76 -20.98 5.18
CA MET A 1 -4.12 -19.90 4.22
C MET A 1 -2.85 -19.11 3.96
N ARG A 2 -2.38 -18.99 2.71
CA ARG A 2 -1.18 -18.20 2.41
C ARG A 2 -1.56 -16.72 2.37
N THR A 3 -0.78 -15.86 3.03
CA THR A 3 -1.00 -14.40 3.01
C THR A 3 -0.28 -13.78 1.83
N PHE A 4 -0.59 -12.51 1.54
CA PHE A 4 0.11 -11.74 0.50
C PHE A 4 1.63 -11.79 0.69
N MET A 5 2.12 -11.45 1.88
CA MET A 5 3.55 -11.39 2.16
C MET A 5 4.23 -12.75 2.01
N THR A 6 3.55 -13.85 2.37
CA THR A 6 4.06 -15.21 2.13
C THR A 6 4.21 -15.52 0.64
N ASN A 7 3.25 -15.11 -0.20
CA ASN A 7 3.36 -15.30 -1.66
C ASN A 7 4.49 -14.46 -2.25
N LEU A 8 4.68 -13.23 -1.76
CA LEU A 8 5.80 -12.39 -2.15
C LEU A 8 7.15 -13.00 -1.73
N ALA A 9 7.22 -13.61 -0.54
CA ALA A 9 8.42 -14.28 -0.06
C ALA A 9 8.79 -15.46 -0.96
N ASP A 10 7.84 -16.33 -1.26
CA ASP A 10 8.02 -17.45 -2.20
C ASP A 10 8.50 -16.96 -3.57
N PHE A 11 7.93 -15.85 -4.05
CA PHE A 11 8.31 -15.22 -5.30
C PHE A 11 9.76 -14.71 -5.30
N LEU A 12 10.17 -13.98 -4.26
CA LEU A 12 11.54 -13.47 -4.12
C LEU A 12 12.55 -14.62 -4.01
N ILE A 13 12.20 -15.67 -3.26
CA ILE A 13 13.05 -16.86 -3.10
C ILE A 13 13.22 -17.60 -4.42
N SER A 14 12.12 -17.88 -5.12
CA SER A 14 12.16 -18.59 -6.40
C SER A 14 12.93 -17.85 -7.50
N ASN A 15 13.04 -16.52 -7.40
CA ASN A 15 13.83 -15.70 -8.32
C ASN A 15 15.27 -15.45 -7.85
N GLY A 16 15.70 -16.02 -6.72
CA GLY A 16 17.05 -15.87 -6.18
C GLY A 16 17.36 -14.48 -5.61
N LEU A 17 16.32 -13.66 -5.41
CA LEU A 17 16.42 -12.32 -4.81
C LEU A 17 16.48 -12.37 -3.29
N LEU A 18 16.03 -13.48 -2.69
CA LEU A 18 16.08 -13.72 -1.26
C LEU A 18 16.47 -15.20 -1.03
N PRO A 19 17.50 -15.51 -0.23
CA PRO A 19 17.84 -16.93 0.02
C PRO A 19 16.77 -17.63 0.84
N GLN A 20 16.22 -16.94 1.84
CA GLN A 20 15.11 -17.38 2.68
C GLN A 20 14.43 -16.17 3.31
N ALA A 21 13.13 -16.26 3.58
CA ALA A 21 12.41 -15.27 4.35
C ALA A 21 12.51 -15.59 5.84
N GLN A 22 12.84 -14.57 6.62
CA GLN A 22 12.93 -14.58 8.06
C GLN A 22 12.14 -13.39 8.60
N GLY A 23 11.07 -13.69 9.31
CA GLY A 23 10.22 -12.73 9.98
C GLY A 23 10.64 -12.43 11.41
N LEU A 24 10.07 -11.37 11.96
CA LEU A 24 10.13 -11.03 13.38
C LEU A 24 8.87 -11.53 14.11
N THR A 25 9.02 -11.85 15.39
CA THR A 25 7.90 -12.09 16.30
C THR A 25 7.22 -10.79 16.73
N ASP A 26 5.98 -10.85 17.25
CA ASP A 26 5.28 -9.66 17.78
C ASP A 26 6.10 -8.92 18.85
N ALA A 27 6.83 -9.67 19.69
CA ALA A 27 7.68 -9.11 20.73
C ALA A 27 8.88 -8.34 20.13
N GLU A 28 9.51 -8.91 19.10
CA GLU A 28 10.60 -8.24 18.39
C GLU A 28 10.10 -7.01 17.62
N ILE A 29 8.93 -7.11 16.97
CA ILE A 29 8.30 -5.97 16.28
C ILE A 29 8.04 -4.84 17.28
N THR A 30 7.41 -5.16 18.42
CA THR A 30 7.15 -4.18 19.49
C THR A 30 8.44 -3.52 19.98
N MET A 31 9.52 -4.30 20.11
CA MET A 31 10.81 -3.77 20.55
C MET A 31 11.42 -2.81 19.52
N VAL A 32 11.39 -3.16 18.23
CA VAL A 32 12.03 -2.33 17.18
C VAL A 32 11.20 -1.09 16.84
N THR A 33 9.89 -1.15 17.04
CA THR A 33 8.98 -0.01 16.82
C THR A 33 8.67 0.77 18.11
N ALA A 34 9.36 0.48 19.22
CA ALA A 34 9.11 1.15 20.51
C ALA A 34 9.30 2.67 20.48
N HIS A 35 10.07 3.19 19.52
CA HIS A 35 10.28 4.62 19.30
C HIS A 35 9.12 5.29 18.53
N VAL A 36 8.25 4.50 17.90
CA VAL A 36 7.06 4.98 17.20
C VAL A 36 5.94 5.15 18.25
N PRO A 37 5.44 6.37 18.50
CA PRO A 37 4.46 6.63 19.55
C PRO A 37 3.04 6.15 19.20
N CYS A 38 2.86 5.56 18.03
CA CYS A 38 1.58 5.13 17.50
C CYS A 38 1.64 3.67 17.02
N PRO A 39 0.48 2.97 16.93
CA PRO A 39 0.42 1.65 16.31
C PRO A 39 0.90 1.71 14.86
N ILE A 40 1.75 0.76 14.46
CA ILE A 40 2.18 0.66 13.08
C ILE A 40 1.03 0.13 12.18
N PRO A 41 0.99 0.52 10.89
CA PRO A 41 0.02 -0.01 9.94
C PRO A 41 0.06 -1.52 9.80
N ALA A 42 -1.11 -2.15 9.60
CA ALA A 42 -1.23 -3.61 9.53
C ALA A 42 -0.42 -4.24 8.39
N ALA A 43 -0.36 -3.59 7.22
CA ALA A 43 0.44 -4.06 6.09
C ALA A 43 1.93 -4.04 6.40
N TYR A 44 2.39 -3.02 7.11
CA TYR A 44 3.78 -2.91 7.55
C TYR A 44 4.11 -3.94 8.65
N HIS A 45 3.20 -4.15 9.60
CA HIS A 45 3.32 -5.22 10.59
C HIS A 45 3.42 -6.61 9.92
N ALA A 46 2.58 -6.90 8.92
CA ALA A 46 2.62 -8.14 8.16
C ALA A 46 3.93 -8.31 7.38
N PHE A 47 4.48 -7.21 6.86
CA PHE A 47 5.79 -7.22 6.22
C PHE A 47 6.90 -7.60 7.22
N LEU A 48 6.96 -6.97 8.39
CA LEU A 48 7.96 -7.28 9.42
C LEU A 48 7.84 -8.74 9.92
N HIS A 49 6.62 -9.26 10.05
CA HIS A 49 6.37 -10.68 10.34
C HIS A 49 6.88 -11.65 9.29
N THR A 50 7.13 -11.20 8.07
CA THR A 50 7.56 -12.06 6.96
C THR A 50 9.04 -11.84 6.62
N PHE A 51 9.47 -10.59 6.62
CA PHE A 51 10.77 -10.16 6.10
C PHE A 51 11.61 -9.39 7.13
N GLY A 52 11.09 -9.06 8.30
CA GLY A 52 11.75 -8.12 9.20
C GLY A 52 13.13 -8.56 9.70
N GLY A 53 13.44 -9.86 9.70
CA GLY A 53 14.77 -10.41 9.99
C GLY A 53 15.55 -10.84 8.75
N SER A 54 15.07 -10.53 7.55
CA SER A 54 15.69 -10.89 6.28
C SER A 54 16.61 -9.77 5.78
N ASP A 55 17.68 -10.14 5.09
CA ASP A 55 18.45 -9.20 4.27
C ASP A 55 17.70 -8.93 2.97
N THR A 56 17.10 -7.75 2.84
CA THR A 56 16.34 -7.36 1.64
C THR A 56 17.16 -6.58 0.61
N SER A 57 18.46 -6.35 0.87
CA SER A 57 19.33 -5.49 0.04
C SER A 57 19.31 -5.82 -1.45
N ARG A 58 19.24 -7.11 -1.78
CA ARG A 58 19.25 -7.62 -3.16
C ARG A 58 18.03 -7.22 -3.99
N TRP A 59 16.92 -6.86 -3.36
CA TRP A 59 15.70 -6.45 -4.06
C TRP A 59 15.19 -5.06 -3.65
N CYS A 60 16.02 -4.34 -2.89
CA CYS A 60 15.80 -2.98 -2.44
C CYS A 60 16.92 -2.04 -2.91
N GLY A 61 17.57 -2.35 -4.04
CA GLY A 61 18.58 -1.47 -4.65
C GLY A 61 19.89 -1.34 -3.87
N GLY A 62 20.18 -2.25 -2.95
CA GLY A 62 21.34 -2.21 -2.07
C GLY A 62 21.05 -1.71 -0.65
N ASP A 63 19.88 -1.12 -0.42
CA ASP A 63 19.40 -0.70 0.90
C ASP A 63 18.48 -1.76 1.53
N ASP A 64 18.28 -1.72 2.84
CA ASP A 64 17.51 -2.73 3.56
C ASP A 64 16.13 -2.18 3.97
N LEU A 65 15.10 -3.02 3.91
CA LEU A 65 13.73 -2.79 4.42
C LEU A 65 13.47 -3.62 5.68
N GLY A 66 14.32 -4.61 5.97
CA GLY A 66 14.32 -5.34 7.23
C GLY A 66 14.75 -4.45 8.40
N ILE A 67 14.88 -5.06 9.58
CA ILE A 67 15.19 -4.36 10.84
C ILE A 67 16.40 -3.41 10.74
N ALA A 68 17.47 -3.82 10.07
CA ALA A 68 18.67 -2.99 9.92
C ALA A 68 18.39 -1.73 9.10
N GLY A 69 17.57 -1.87 8.06
CA GLY A 69 17.07 -0.78 7.22
C GLY A 69 16.21 0.22 7.97
N VAL A 70 15.27 -0.28 8.78
CA VAL A 70 14.39 0.54 9.60
C VAL A 70 15.18 1.34 10.64
N MET A 71 16.16 0.72 11.29
CA MET A 71 17.04 1.42 12.22
C MET A 71 17.86 2.51 11.52
N ALA A 72 18.42 2.22 10.35
CA ALA A 72 19.14 3.21 9.55
C ALA A 72 18.24 4.37 9.09
N ALA A 73 17.00 4.06 8.69
CA ALA A 73 16.00 5.05 8.30
C ALA A 73 15.60 5.93 9.49
N HIS A 74 15.49 5.35 10.69
CA HIS A 74 15.24 6.10 11.91
C HIS A 74 16.39 7.07 12.25
N ASP A 75 17.64 6.63 12.17
CA ASP A 75 18.80 7.49 12.41
C ASP A 75 18.84 8.67 11.44
N VAL A 76 18.58 8.42 10.14
CA VAL A 76 18.45 9.48 9.13
C VAL A 76 17.29 10.43 9.47
N HIS A 77 16.13 9.89 9.83
CA HIS A 77 14.96 10.68 10.20
C HIS A 77 15.22 11.60 11.40
N GLN A 78 15.89 11.11 12.45
CA GLN A 78 16.27 11.93 13.61
C GLN A 78 17.24 13.05 13.24
N HIS A 79 18.23 12.76 12.38
CA HIS A 79 19.14 13.78 11.85
C HIS A 79 18.37 14.84 11.06
N MET A 80 17.40 14.42 10.23
CA MET A 80 16.56 15.33 9.45
C MET A 80 15.67 16.24 10.31
N ILE A 81 15.14 15.74 11.43
CA ILE A 81 14.36 16.55 12.36
C ILE A 81 15.26 17.56 13.10
N HIS A 82 16.46 17.13 13.50
CA HIS A 82 17.37 17.98 14.28
C HIS A 82 17.96 19.13 13.46
N ASP A 83 18.42 18.82 12.24
CA ASP A 83 19.21 19.74 11.41
C ASP A 83 18.42 20.33 10.22
N GLY A 84 17.22 19.80 9.94
CA GLY A 84 16.45 20.11 8.75
C GLY A 84 15.36 21.18 8.94
N PRO A 85 14.96 21.88 7.86
CA PRO A 85 13.91 22.90 7.88
C PRO A 85 12.49 22.32 7.71
N MET A 86 12.31 21.00 7.81
CA MET A 86 11.06 20.30 7.48
C MET A 86 10.32 19.90 8.76
N ASP A 87 9.65 20.87 9.40
CA ASP A 87 8.92 20.68 10.66
C ASP A 87 7.91 19.52 10.61
N TRP A 88 7.32 19.26 9.44
CA TRP A 88 6.34 18.19 9.23
C TRP A 88 6.93 16.78 9.34
N LEU A 89 8.26 16.61 9.21
CA LEU A 89 8.91 15.32 9.48
C LEU A 89 8.95 15.01 10.98
N GLY A 90 8.84 16.01 11.85
CA GLY A 90 8.75 15.82 13.30
C GLY A 90 7.39 15.32 13.78
N ASP A 91 6.43 15.09 12.88
CA ASP A 91 5.11 14.56 13.21
C ASP A 91 5.24 13.13 13.79
N PRO A 92 4.70 12.86 14.99
CA PRO A 92 4.77 11.54 15.63
C PRO A 92 4.08 10.41 14.84
N MET A 93 3.28 10.74 13.82
CA MET A 93 2.66 9.75 12.93
C MET A 93 3.61 9.24 11.84
N VAL A 94 4.77 9.86 11.64
CA VAL A 94 5.77 9.47 10.64
C VAL A 94 6.53 8.22 11.10
N ILE A 95 6.51 7.18 10.27
CA ILE A 95 7.20 5.92 10.49
C ILE A 95 8.24 5.75 9.38
N PRO A 96 9.54 6.03 9.63
CA PRO A 96 10.59 5.79 8.65
C PRO A 96 10.73 4.30 8.40
N ILE A 97 10.79 3.90 7.13
CA ILE A 97 10.84 2.47 6.74
C ILE A 97 12.08 2.11 5.93
N MET A 98 12.68 3.07 5.23
CA MET A 98 13.87 2.87 4.41
C MET A 98 14.60 4.19 4.22
N GLN A 99 15.92 4.17 4.21
CA GLN A 99 16.71 5.22 3.59
C GLN A 99 17.29 4.68 2.28
N TYR A 100 17.43 5.53 1.28
CA TYR A 100 18.10 5.20 0.03
C TYR A 100 19.26 6.14 -0.22
N ALA A 101 20.43 5.54 -0.46
CA ALA A 101 21.68 6.22 -0.79
C ALA A 101 22.11 7.33 0.20
N GLY A 102 21.62 7.30 1.44
CA GLY A 102 21.96 8.24 2.51
C GLY A 102 21.29 9.62 2.41
N TYR A 103 20.41 9.84 1.43
CA TYR A 103 19.75 11.13 1.25
C TYR A 103 18.25 11.04 0.94
N THR A 104 17.70 9.90 0.52
CA THR A 104 16.25 9.75 0.38
C THR A 104 15.69 9.02 1.59
N LEU A 105 14.66 9.56 2.23
CA LEU A 105 13.93 8.88 3.31
C LEU A 105 12.56 8.46 2.79
N TYR A 106 12.26 7.16 2.85
CA TYR A 106 10.92 6.61 2.63
C TYR A 106 10.25 6.34 3.97
N TYR A 107 8.98 6.70 4.07
CA TYR A 107 8.23 6.59 5.32
C TYR A 107 6.74 6.34 5.06
N LEU A 108 6.08 5.86 6.10
CA LEU A 108 4.63 5.70 6.17
C LEU A 108 4.04 6.68 7.17
N ARG A 109 2.73 6.89 7.11
CA ARG A 109 2.00 7.54 8.19
C ARG A 109 1.01 6.60 8.85
N ALA A 110 1.02 6.55 10.18
CA ALA A 110 0.12 5.69 10.97
C ALA A 110 -1.35 6.11 10.87
N ASP A 111 -1.62 7.39 10.57
CA ASP A 111 -2.97 7.95 10.46
C ASP A 111 -3.60 7.79 9.07
N MET A 112 -2.91 7.12 8.13
CA MET A 112 -3.37 6.92 6.75
C MET A 112 -3.93 5.50 6.48
N GLY A 113 -4.32 4.78 7.54
CA GLY A 113 -4.99 3.48 7.45
C GLY A 113 -4.04 2.27 7.54
N ASP A 114 -4.60 1.08 7.29
CA ASP A 114 -3.90 -0.19 7.51
C ASP A 114 -2.84 -0.51 6.44
N ASP A 115 -2.98 0.06 5.24
CA ASP A 115 -2.03 -0.07 4.12
C ASP A 115 -1.81 1.31 3.49
N PRO A 116 -1.07 2.19 4.19
CA PRO A 116 -0.95 3.60 3.82
C PRO A 116 -0.08 3.79 2.56
N PRO A 117 -0.16 4.95 1.91
CA PRO A 117 0.76 5.30 0.84
C PRO A 117 2.21 5.34 1.35
N VAL A 118 3.15 5.06 0.45
CA VAL A 118 4.58 5.29 0.70
C VAL A 118 4.91 6.71 0.29
N LEU A 119 5.47 7.46 1.23
CA LEU A 119 5.90 8.82 1.05
C LEU A 119 7.42 8.88 1.04
N SER A 120 7.99 9.80 0.27
CA SER A 120 9.42 10.03 0.22
C SER A 120 9.78 11.51 0.36
N VAL A 121 11.02 11.74 0.77
CA VAL A 121 11.65 13.05 0.80
C VAL A 121 13.14 12.91 0.51
N VAL A 122 13.69 13.88 -0.25
CA VAL A 122 15.10 13.91 -0.63
C VAL A 122 15.83 15.02 0.14
N LEU A 123 16.92 14.66 0.79
CA LEU A 123 17.83 15.54 1.51
C LEU A 123 18.67 16.36 0.52
N GLY A 124 18.81 17.64 0.83
CA GLY A 124 19.65 18.56 0.04
C GLY A 124 18.93 19.27 -1.10
N ASP A 125 17.64 19.01 -1.31
CA ASP A 125 16.83 19.80 -2.23
C ASP A 125 16.75 21.26 -1.77
N ALA A 126 16.97 22.18 -2.72
CA ALA A 126 16.94 23.61 -2.51
C ALA A 126 15.99 24.27 -3.54
N PRO A 127 14.86 24.86 -3.10
CA PRO A 127 14.41 24.97 -1.71
C PRO A 127 13.99 23.61 -1.12
N PRO A 128 13.97 23.48 0.23
CA PRO A 128 13.45 22.29 0.88
C PRO A 128 12.01 21.99 0.43
N PRO A 129 11.64 20.72 0.27
CA PRO A 129 10.31 20.36 -0.15
C PRO A 129 9.27 20.80 0.89
N ILE A 130 8.21 21.45 0.40
CA ILE A 130 7.09 21.94 1.23
C ILE A 130 6.11 20.81 1.61
N ALA A 131 6.19 19.67 0.94
CA ALA A 131 5.38 18.49 1.14
C ALA A 131 6.14 17.25 0.63
N PRO A 132 5.83 16.05 1.13
CA PRO A 132 6.43 14.83 0.62
C PRO A 132 5.96 14.45 -0.78
N THR A 133 6.74 13.60 -1.44
CA THR A 133 6.34 12.94 -2.68
C THR A 133 5.62 11.64 -2.36
N THR A 134 4.50 11.37 -3.02
CA THR A 134 3.84 10.06 -2.95
C THR A 134 4.45 9.12 -3.98
N GLU A 135 5.07 8.04 -3.52
CA GLU A 135 5.70 7.02 -4.36
C GLU A 135 4.67 5.99 -4.85
N ASP A 136 3.82 5.55 -3.92
CA ASP A 136 2.67 4.70 -4.23
C ASP A 136 1.51 5.01 -3.30
N SER A 137 0.31 4.70 -3.79
CA SER A 137 -0.96 4.73 -3.06
C SER A 137 -1.06 3.73 -1.91
N ALA A 138 -0.26 2.66 -1.89
CA ALA A 138 -0.29 1.63 -0.86
C ALA A 138 1.09 0.98 -0.65
N PHE A 139 1.46 0.71 0.61
CA PHE A 139 2.73 0.09 0.99
C PHE A 139 2.88 -1.31 0.41
N SER A 140 1.83 -2.14 0.47
CA SER A 140 1.88 -3.50 -0.09
C SER A 140 2.19 -3.53 -1.59
N ARG A 141 1.67 -2.53 -2.32
CA ARG A 141 1.92 -2.35 -3.76
C ARG A 141 3.32 -1.84 -4.04
N TRP A 142 3.77 -0.83 -3.28
CA TRP A 142 5.13 -0.31 -3.40
C TRP A 142 6.18 -1.42 -3.22
N VAL A 143 6.02 -2.25 -2.19
CA VAL A 143 6.89 -3.41 -1.93
C VAL A 143 6.87 -4.41 -3.09
N GLN A 144 5.69 -4.70 -3.65
CA GLN A 144 5.58 -5.58 -4.81
C GLN A 144 6.29 -5.00 -6.04
N ASP A 145 6.07 -3.72 -6.35
CA ASP A 145 6.66 -3.07 -7.51
C ASP A 145 8.19 -3.00 -7.38
N TYR A 146 8.72 -2.78 -6.17
CA TYR A 146 10.15 -2.90 -5.86
C TYR A 146 10.71 -4.31 -6.10
N ALA A 147 10.01 -5.33 -5.61
CA ALA A 147 10.38 -6.73 -5.81
C ALA A 147 10.38 -7.12 -7.30
N LEU A 148 9.39 -6.65 -8.05
CA LEU A 148 9.30 -6.87 -9.49
C LEU A 148 10.44 -6.15 -10.23
N ALA A 149 10.66 -4.87 -9.95
CA ALA A 149 11.72 -4.04 -10.54
C ALA A 149 13.12 -4.68 -10.41
N SER A 150 13.34 -5.41 -9.32
CA SER A 150 14.62 -6.05 -8.99
C SER A 150 14.95 -7.30 -9.81
N ILE A 151 14.05 -7.80 -10.65
CA ILE A 151 14.31 -8.98 -11.48
C ILE A 151 15.13 -8.60 -12.72
N PRO A 152 16.33 -9.17 -12.91
CA PRO A 152 17.17 -8.91 -14.07
C PRO A 152 16.68 -9.68 -15.30
N ASN A 153 15.50 -9.35 -15.87
CA ASN A 153 15.13 -9.59 -17.29
C ASN A 153 13.68 -9.13 -17.63
N PRO A 154 13.46 -8.15 -18.52
CA PRO A 154 12.11 -7.61 -18.82
C PRO A 154 11.11 -8.60 -19.45
N THR A 155 11.55 -9.74 -20.00
CA THR A 155 10.64 -10.80 -20.49
C THR A 155 10.05 -11.66 -19.37
N ARG A 156 10.73 -11.78 -18.22
CA ARG A 156 10.16 -12.41 -17.02
C ARG A 156 9.19 -11.48 -16.28
N HIS A 157 9.33 -10.16 -16.42
CA HIS A 157 8.45 -9.16 -15.80
C HIS A 157 6.97 -9.36 -16.16
N LYS A 158 6.64 -9.60 -17.44
CA LYS A 158 5.24 -9.78 -17.87
C LYS A 158 4.59 -11.05 -17.31
N THR A 159 5.35 -12.15 -17.24
CA THR A 159 4.85 -13.43 -16.74
C THR A 159 4.76 -13.44 -15.21
N SER A 160 5.72 -12.81 -14.54
CA SER A 160 5.79 -12.69 -13.08
C SER A 160 4.73 -11.74 -12.51
N ARG A 161 4.52 -10.61 -13.19
CA ARG A 161 3.43 -9.68 -12.89
C ARG A 161 2.07 -10.35 -13.05
N ALA A 162 1.84 -11.05 -14.16
CA ALA A 162 0.60 -11.80 -14.38
C ALA A 162 0.39 -12.94 -13.37
N LEU A 163 1.44 -13.61 -12.89
CA LEU A 163 1.34 -14.66 -11.88
C LEU A 163 1.09 -14.13 -10.46
N LEU A 164 1.67 -12.97 -10.10
CA LEU A 164 1.39 -12.29 -8.83
C LEU A 164 -0.01 -11.65 -8.84
N GLU A 165 -0.39 -11.00 -9.95
CA GLU A 165 -1.75 -10.49 -10.19
C GLU A 165 -2.78 -11.65 -10.21
N GLN A 166 -2.47 -12.80 -10.82
CA GLN A 166 -3.33 -14.00 -10.75
C GLN A 166 -3.39 -14.62 -9.34
N ALA A 167 -2.28 -14.67 -8.60
CA ALA A 167 -2.28 -15.16 -7.21
C ALA A 167 -3.09 -14.24 -6.28
N TRP A 168 -3.20 -12.96 -6.62
CA TRP A 168 -4.06 -11.98 -5.94
C TRP A 168 -5.53 -12.06 -6.36
N GLU A 169 -5.83 -12.43 -7.62
CA GLU A 169 -7.19 -12.38 -8.17
C GLU A 169 -7.99 -13.70 -8.14
N VAL A 170 -7.36 -14.86 -8.00
CA VAL A 170 -8.04 -16.13 -8.34
C VAL A 170 -8.91 -16.73 -7.23
N GLU A 171 -8.66 -16.50 -5.94
CA GLU A 171 -9.48 -17.14 -4.89
C GLU A 171 -10.54 -16.22 -4.26
N ALA A 172 -10.15 -15.01 -3.85
CA ALA A 172 -11.08 -14.03 -3.26
C ALA A 172 -11.85 -13.25 -4.35
N ILE A 173 -11.17 -12.87 -5.43
CA ILE A 173 -11.77 -12.06 -6.49
C ILE A 173 -12.58 -12.93 -7.47
N LEU A 174 -12.24 -14.18 -7.81
CA LEU A 174 -13.15 -14.98 -8.69
C LEU A 174 -14.49 -15.35 -8.04
N ALA A 175 -14.51 -15.67 -6.74
CA ALA A 175 -15.76 -15.93 -6.02
C ALA A 175 -16.67 -14.68 -5.96
N HIS A 176 -16.07 -13.50 -5.78
CA HIS A 176 -16.80 -12.25 -5.60
C HIS A 176 -17.00 -11.44 -6.89
N THR A 177 -16.15 -11.58 -7.91
CA THR A 177 -16.25 -10.92 -9.23
C THR A 177 -17.33 -11.56 -10.08
N VAL A 178 -17.59 -12.87 -9.92
CA VAL A 178 -18.74 -13.52 -10.56
C VAL A 178 -20.05 -13.03 -9.96
N GLN A 179 -20.12 -12.83 -8.64
CA GLN A 179 -21.27 -12.25 -7.95
C GLN A 179 -21.45 -10.75 -8.27
N TYR A 180 -20.35 -10.00 -8.29
CA TYR A 180 -20.30 -8.57 -8.60
C TYR A 180 -20.64 -8.28 -10.06
N ARG A 181 -20.09 -9.03 -11.02
CA ARG A 181 -20.41 -8.85 -12.45
C ARG A 181 -21.91 -9.04 -12.68
N ARG A 182 -22.50 -10.09 -12.10
CA ARG A 182 -23.95 -10.32 -12.19
C ARG A 182 -24.76 -9.18 -11.56
N PHE A 183 -24.41 -8.77 -10.34
CA PHE A 183 -25.12 -7.70 -9.63
C PHE A 183 -25.01 -6.33 -10.34
N ARG A 184 -23.80 -5.96 -10.78
CA ARG A 184 -23.52 -4.71 -11.50
C ARG A 184 -24.23 -4.69 -12.86
N ASP A 185 -24.19 -5.79 -13.61
CA ASP A 185 -24.82 -5.86 -14.93
C ASP A 185 -26.35 -5.85 -14.82
N ASP A 186 -26.93 -6.37 -13.73
CA ASP A 186 -28.36 -6.29 -13.45
C ASP A 186 -28.79 -4.88 -13.03
N VAL A 187 -28.04 -4.24 -12.13
CA VAL A 187 -28.31 -2.86 -11.69
C VAL A 187 -28.09 -1.86 -12.82
N TYR A 188 -27.03 -2.02 -13.62
CA TYR A 188 -26.77 -1.18 -14.79
C TYR A 188 -27.84 -1.37 -15.87
N ARG A 189 -28.24 -2.61 -16.20
CA ARG A 189 -29.33 -2.84 -17.16
C ARG A 189 -30.65 -2.25 -16.68
N ASN A 190 -30.97 -2.41 -15.40
CA ASN A 190 -32.20 -1.89 -14.81
C ASN A 190 -32.20 -0.34 -14.80
N ALA A 191 -31.09 0.29 -14.45
CA ALA A 191 -30.96 1.75 -14.47
C ALA A 191 -31.00 2.33 -15.89
N THR A 192 -30.39 1.64 -16.85
CA THR A 192 -30.41 2.05 -18.27
C THR A 192 -31.79 1.84 -18.90
N SER A 193 -32.46 0.73 -18.60
CA SER A 193 -33.81 0.43 -19.16
C SER A 193 -34.89 1.37 -18.64
N HIS A 194 -34.69 1.96 -17.46
CA HIS A 194 -35.59 2.95 -16.87
C HIS A 194 -35.15 4.41 -17.11
N GLY A 195 -34.09 4.63 -17.90
CA GLY A 195 -33.60 5.97 -18.25
C GLY A 195 -33.02 6.76 -17.07
N ILE A 196 -32.66 6.09 -15.97
CA ILE A 196 -32.20 6.71 -14.72
C ILE A 196 -30.75 7.21 -14.88
N VAL A 197 -29.94 6.55 -15.73
CA VAL A 197 -28.53 6.89 -15.91
C VAL A 197 -28.15 6.91 -17.40
N PRO A 198 -27.74 8.05 -17.96
CA PRO A 198 -27.48 8.17 -19.39
C PRO A 198 -26.07 7.74 -19.82
N THR A 199 -25.12 7.62 -18.88
CA THR A 199 -23.70 7.32 -19.19
C THR A 199 -23.03 6.46 -18.11
N PRO A 200 -21.98 5.69 -18.46
CA PRO A 200 -21.17 4.93 -17.49
C PRO A 200 -20.56 5.79 -16.37
N GLN A 201 -20.24 7.06 -16.66
CA GLN A 201 -19.70 7.99 -15.67
C GLN A 201 -20.78 8.43 -14.66
N ALA A 202 -21.99 8.76 -15.13
CA ALA A 202 -23.13 9.05 -14.26
C ALA A 202 -23.50 7.84 -13.39
N PHE A 203 -23.29 6.62 -13.90
CA PHE A 203 -23.47 5.39 -13.13
C PHE A 203 -22.47 5.30 -11.98
N MET A 204 -21.19 5.58 -12.22
CA MET A 204 -20.16 5.53 -11.18
C MET A 204 -20.41 6.54 -10.05
N HIS A 205 -20.86 7.76 -10.37
CA HIS A 205 -21.24 8.75 -9.36
C HIS A 205 -22.49 8.33 -8.56
N THR A 206 -23.49 7.79 -9.25
CA THR A 206 -24.72 7.29 -8.60
C THR A 206 -24.43 6.07 -7.73
N TRP A 207 -23.57 5.17 -8.22
CA TRP A 207 -23.15 3.95 -7.53
C TRP A 207 -22.45 4.25 -6.21
N ALA A 208 -21.47 5.16 -6.20
CA ALA A 208 -20.78 5.55 -4.96
C ALA A 208 -21.76 6.14 -3.93
N ALA A 209 -22.80 6.87 -4.39
CA ALA A 209 -23.82 7.45 -3.53
C ALA A 209 -24.79 6.42 -2.91
N ILE A 210 -25.11 5.33 -3.64
CA ILE A 210 -26.06 4.31 -3.18
C ILE A 210 -25.41 3.05 -2.60
N PHE A 211 -24.13 2.80 -2.89
CA PHE A 211 -23.42 1.58 -2.51
C PHE A 211 -23.44 1.36 -0.99
N CYS A 212 -23.22 2.42 -0.21
CA CYS A 212 -23.28 2.40 1.26
C CYS A 212 -24.64 2.02 1.85
N GLN A 213 -25.70 1.98 1.03
CA GLN A 213 -27.06 1.61 1.41
C GLN A 213 -27.42 0.19 0.96
N THR A 214 -26.51 -0.53 0.30
CA THR A 214 -26.76 -1.88 -0.22
C THR A 214 -26.51 -2.95 0.83
N ASP A 215 -27.26 -4.06 0.75
CA ASP A 215 -27.03 -5.25 1.57
C ASP A 215 -25.60 -5.79 1.43
N LEU A 216 -24.99 -5.60 0.26
CA LEU A 216 -23.60 -5.98 0.02
C LEU A 216 -22.62 -5.15 0.87
N TYR A 217 -22.78 -3.83 0.92
CA TYR A 217 -21.97 -2.97 1.78
C TYR A 217 -22.11 -3.36 3.25
N HIS A 218 -23.35 -3.57 3.71
CA HIS A 218 -23.61 -3.98 5.09
C HIS A 218 -23.02 -5.36 5.41
N ALA A 219 -23.11 -6.32 4.48
CA ALA A 219 -22.49 -7.64 4.63
C ALA A 219 -20.96 -7.56 4.67
N MET A 220 -20.34 -6.71 3.84
CA MET A 220 -18.90 -6.46 3.83
C MET A 220 -18.45 -5.80 5.14
N ARG A 221 -19.16 -4.79 5.62
CA ARG A 221 -18.90 -4.14 6.92
C ARG A 221 -19.04 -5.11 8.09
N ALA A 222 -20.09 -5.93 8.12
CA ALA A 222 -20.34 -6.91 9.18
C ALA A 222 -19.26 -8.00 9.27
N ARG A 223 -18.51 -8.21 8.19
CA ARG A 223 -17.42 -9.20 8.09
C ARG A 223 -16.03 -8.56 8.16
N ASN A 224 -15.93 -7.26 8.49
CA ASN A 224 -14.69 -6.48 8.46
C ASN A 224 -13.92 -6.63 7.14
N MET A 225 -14.64 -6.66 6.01
CA MET A 225 -14.02 -6.79 4.69
C MET A 225 -13.54 -5.43 4.18
N PRO A 226 -12.39 -5.38 3.47
CA PRO A 226 -11.92 -4.16 2.83
C PRO A 226 -12.93 -3.69 1.77
N ILE A 227 -13.26 -2.41 1.83
CA ILE A 227 -14.17 -1.75 0.88
C ILE A 227 -13.30 -0.87 -0.03
N PRO A 228 -13.29 -1.13 -1.35
CA PRO A 228 -12.51 -0.32 -2.28
C PRO A 228 -12.91 1.16 -2.18
N PHE A 229 -11.92 2.04 -2.13
CA PHE A 229 -12.12 3.48 -1.89
C PHE A 229 -13.12 4.11 -2.88
N GLY A 230 -13.00 3.80 -4.18
CA GLY A 230 -13.92 4.27 -5.21
C GLY A 230 -15.33 3.68 -5.19
N TRP A 231 -15.66 2.82 -4.20
CA TRP A 231 -17.01 2.26 -4.02
C TRP A 231 -17.81 3.00 -2.95
N ALA A 232 -17.15 3.50 -1.91
CA ALA A 232 -17.80 4.19 -0.79
C ALA A 232 -17.61 5.71 -0.83
N TYR A 233 -16.66 6.20 -1.62
CA TYR A 233 -16.36 7.63 -1.71
C TYR A 233 -16.48 8.08 -3.17
N PRO A 234 -17.39 9.02 -3.48
CA PRO A 234 -17.38 9.66 -4.79
C PRO A 234 -16.02 10.36 -4.98
N PRO A 235 -15.45 10.33 -6.20
CA PRO A 235 -14.21 11.07 -6.47
C PRO A 235 -14.41 12.54 -6.08
N ALA A 236 -13.50 13.06 -5.27
CA ALA A 236 -13.57 14.43 -4.80
C ALA A 236 -13.28 15.37 -5.97
N GLU A 237 -14.31 15.91 -6.61
CA GLU A 237 -14.22 17.13 -7.41
C GLU A 237 -15.60 17.75 -7.67
N ALA A 238 -15.63 19.10 -7.67
CA ALA A 238 -16.76 20.05 -7.76
C ALA A 238 -17.42 20.51 -6.44
N ALA A 239 -16.62 21.01 -5.49
CA ALA A 239 -17.11 21.95 -4.47
C ALA A 239 -17.10 23.42 -4.93
N ASP A 240 -16.48 23.77 -6.06
CA ASP A 240 -16.46 25.16 -6.56
C ASP A 240 -16.89 25.24 -8.02
N THR A 241 -18.10 25.75 -8.23
CA THR A 241 -18.50 26.61 -9.36
C THR A 241 -19.96 27.04 -9.17
N HIS A 242 -20.19 27.91 -8.18
CA HIS A 242 -21.32 28.82 -8.17
C HIS A 242 -20.93 30.12 -7.47
N GLU A 243 -20.20 30.97 -8.19
CA GLU A 243 -20.41 32.43 -8.21
C GLU A 243 -20.56 32.87 -9.67
#